data_AF-A0A2D8XC00-F1
#
_entry.id   AF-A0A2D8XC00-F1
#
_cell.length_a   1.000
_cell.length_b   1.000
_cell.length_c   1.000
_cell.angle_alpha   90.00
_cell.angle_beta   90.00
_cell.angle_gamma   90.00
#
_symmetry.space_group_name_H-M   'P 1'
#
loop_
_entity.id
_entity.type
_entity.pdbx_description
1 polymer ?
#
loop_
_entity_poly.entity_id
_entity_poly.type
_entity_poly.pdbx_seq_one_letter_code
_entity_poly.pdbx_strand_id
1 'polypeptide(L)'
;MPDSVLPETIELKPVDWARIAQVYQTEEKLAVIASEYGLTVQKIVAHAQREGWLLRYERQQATKQKRSPGSTDPATLRKRLTALVERQIAEIEGRLAEAGESRDHERDARTLSNLTRTLDKLIELKRAAAAERAEAKRIREEASGNDSAKTDDALRHDLARRLARIAAASTN
;
A
#
# COMPACT_ATOMS: atom_id res chain seq x y z
N MET A 1 -51.72 -36.07 -27.07
CA MET A 1 -50.95 -36.17 -25.81
C MET A 1 -50.21 -37.50 -25.83
N PRO A 2 -48.89 -37.55 -25.59
CA PRO A 2 -48.23 -36.82 -24.50
C PRO A 2 -47.06 -35.91 -24.91
N ASP A 3 -46.67 -35.10 -23.92
CA ASP A 3 -45.71 -34.00 -23.89
C ASP A 3 -44.27 -34.31 -24.28
N SER A 4 -43.57 -33.30 -24.82
CA SER A 4 -42.15 -33.03 -24.49
C SER A 4 -41.71 -31.61 -24.89
N VAL A 5 -41.87 -30.71 -23.93
CA VAL A 5 -40.93 -29.67 -23.48
C VAL A 5 -40.36 -28.73 -24.55
N LEU A 6 -41.01 -27.57 -24.64
CA LEU A 6 -40.45 -26.29 -25.12
C LEU A 6 -39.04 -26.07 -24.52
N PRO A 7 -38.04 -25.61 -25.29
CA PRO A 7 -36.75 -25.27 -24.70
C PRO A 7 -36.99 -24.21 -23.63
N GLU A 8 -36.61 -24.53 -22.39
CA GLU A 8 -36.67 -23.65 -21.23
C GLU A 8 -36.25 -22.26 -21.66
N THR A 9 -37.25 -21.38 -21.71
CA THR A 9 -37.01 -19.95 -21.79
C THR A 9 -36.27 -19.67 -20.49
N ILE A 10 -34.95 -19.54 -20.56
CA ILE A 10 -34.11 -19.15 -19.43
C ILE A 10 -34.66 -17.77 -19.05
N GLU A 11 -35.57 -17.76 -18.07
CA GLU A 11 -36.07 -16.54 -17.47
C GLU A 11 -34.84 -15.84 -16.89
N LEU A 12 -34.32 -14.88 -17.66
CA LEU A 12 -33.27 -13.99 -17.22
C LEU A 12 -33.83 -13.23 -16.02
N LYS A 13 -33.59 -13.76 -14.82
CA LYS A 13 -33.89 -13.07 -13.56
C LYS A 13 -33.30 -11.66 -13.67
N PRO A 14 -34.05 -10.62 -13.27
CA PRO A 14 -33.54 -9.26 -13.31
C PRO A 14 -32.23 -9.20 -12.53
N VAL A 15 -31.20 -8.62 -13.15
CA VAL A 15 -29.85 -8.57 -12.58
C VAL A 15 -29.90 -7.82 -11.25
N ASP A 16 -29.78 -8.56 -10.15
CA ASP A 16 -29.72 -7.98 -8.81
C ASP A 16 -28.30 -7.54 -8.49
N TRP A 17 -27.99 -6.29 -8.84
CA TRP A 17 -26.71 -5.67 -8.56
C TRP A 17 -26.41 -5.56 -7.06
N ALA A 18 -27.43 -5.49 -6.20
CA ALA A 18 -27.23 -5.45 -4.75
C ALA A 18 -26.76 -6.80 -4.22
N ARG A 19 -27.32 -7.90 -4.74
CA ARG A 19 -26.84 -9.25 -4.44
C ARG A 19 -25.42 -9.47 -4.97
N ILE A 20 -25.13 -9.03 -6.20
CA ILE A 20 -23.78 -9.13 -6.76
C ILE A 20 -22.78 -8.28 -5.95
N ALA A 21 -23.16 -7.09 -5.47
CA ALA A 21 -22.33 -6.26 -4.60
C ALA A 21 -22.03 -6.94 -3.26
N GLN A 22 -23.04 -7.55 -2.64
CA GLN A 22 -22.89 -8.28 -1.40
C GLN A 22 -21.94 -9.47 -1.58
N VAL A 23 -22.11 -10.24 -2.66
CA VAL A 23 -21.27 -11.41 -2.90
C VAL A 23 -19.87 -11.03 -3.37
N TYR A 24 -19.72 -9.92 -4.12
CA TYR A 24 -18.42 -9.31 -4.45
C TYR A 24 -17.61 -8.97 -3.18
N GLN A 25 -18.30 -8.66 -2.08
CA GLN A 25 -17.71 -8.40 -0.77
C GLN A 25 -17.45 -9.67 0.07
N THR A 26 -17.96 -10.84 -0.33
CA THR A 26 -17.73 -12.15 0.34
C THR A 26 -16.68 -13.01 -0.39
N GLU A 27 -16.34 -14.18 0.18
CA GLU A 27 -15.32 -15.12 -0.34
C GLU A 27 -15.78 -15.98 -1.53
N GLU A 28 -17.03 -15.85 -1.99
CA GLU A 28 -17.53 -16.63 -3.11
C GLU A 28 -16.90 -16.24 -4.46
N LYS A 29 -16.65 -17.25 -5.29
CA LYS A 29 -16.01 -17.07 -6.61
C LYS A 29 -16.96 -16.36 -7.56
N LEU A 30 -16.54 -15.20 -8.07
CA LEU A 30 -17.30 -14.39 -9.02
C LEU A 30 -17.76 -15.15 -10.28
N ALA A 31 -17.06 -16.22 -10.65
CA ALA A 31 -17.42 -17.07 -11.78
C ALA A 31 -18.77 -17.78 -11.60
N VAL A 32 -19.13 -18.17 -10.37
CA VAL A 32 -20.39 -18.87 -10.06
C VAL A 32 -21.58 -17.91 -10.17
N ILE A 33 -21.41 -16.68 -9.68
CA ILE A 33 -22.42 -15.61 -9.74
C ILE A 33 -22.58 -15.13 -11.19
N ALA A 34 -21.47 -15.00 -11.92
CA ALA A 34 -21.46 -14.66 -13.33
C ALA A 34 -22.31 -15.65 -14.14
N SER A 35 -22.16 -16.96 -13.89
CA SER A 35 -23.00 -17.98 -14.53
C SER A 35 -24.47 -17.94 -14.08
N GLU A 36 -24.75 -17.64 -12.82
CA GLU A 36 -26.11 -17.62 -12.26
C GLU A 36 -26.98 -16.50 -12.84
N TYR A 37 -26.37 -15.34 -13.15
CA TYR A 37 -27.06 -14.17 -13.70
C TYR A 37 -26.80 -13.96 -15.21
N GLY A 38 -26.14 -14.90 -15.89
CA GLY A 38 -25.81 -14.79 -17.32
C GLY A 38 -24.87 -13.61 -17.65
N LEU A 39 -24.03 -13.21 -16.71
CA LEU A 39 -23.07 -12.12 -16.86
C LEU A 39 -21.66 -12.66 -17.09
N THR A 40 -20.81 -11.89 -17.75
CA THR A 40 -19.37 -12.15 -17.75
C THR A 40 -18.73 -11.54 -16.51
N VAL A 41 -17.70 -12.19 -15.97
CA VAL A 41 -16.92 -11.65 -14.82
C VAL A 41 -16.40 -10.24 -15.13
N GLN A 42 -16.01 -9.98 -16.37
CA GLN A 42 -15.57 -8.66 -16.84
C GLN A 42 -16.64 -7.58 -16.70
N LYS A 43 -17.92 -7.91 -16.95
CA LYS A 43 -19.04 -6.97 -16.80
C LYS A 43 -19.29 -6.62 -15.33
N ILE A 44 -19.13 -7.58 -14.41
CA ILE A 44 -19.20 -7.33 -12.97
C ILE A 44 -18.03 -6.45 -12.50
N VAL A 45 -16.81 -6.73 -12.96
CA VAL A 45 -15.62 -5.92 -12.62
C VAL A 45 -15.74 -4.49 -13.16
N ALA A 46 -16.18 -4.32 -14.40
CA ALA A 46 -16.39 -3.00 -15.01
C ALA A 46 -17.48 -2.21 -14.27
N HIS A 47 -18.54 -2.89 -13.80
CA HIS A 47 -19.58 -2.26 -12.99
C HIS A 47 -19.06 -1.88 -11.60
N ALA A 48 -18.33 -2.77 -10.93
CA ALA A 48 -17.71 -2.52 -9.64
C ALA A 48 -16.73 -1.34 -9.66
N GLN A 49 -15.95 -1.19 -10.74
CA GLN A 49 -15.06 -0.04 -10.92
C GLN A 49 -15.80 1.28 -11.12
N ARG A 50 -16.91 1.28 -11.87
CA ARG A 50 -17.73 2.48 -12.08
C ARG A 50 -18.45 2.94 -10.82
N GLU A 51 -18.89 1.99 -10.00
CA GLU A 51 -19.60 2.23 -8.74
C GLU A 51 -18.67 2.32 -7.51
N GLY A 52 -17.35 2.26 -7.71
CA GLY A 52 -16.37 2.41 -6.63
C GLY A 52 -16.45 1.32 -5.55
N TRP A 53 -16.81 0.10 -5.91
CA TRP A 53 -16.88 -0.99 -4.94
C TRP A 53 -15.49 -1.33 -4.41
N LEU A 54 -15.35 -1.32 -3.07
CA LEU A 54 -14.08 -1.62 -2.40
C LEU A 54 -13.61 -3.02 -2.78
N LEU A 55 -12.38 -3.11 -3.30
CA LEU A 55 -11.80 -4.40 -3.64
C LEU A 55 -11.61 -5.24 -2.36
N ARG A 56 -11.83 -6.55 -2.45
CA ARG A 56 -11.56 -7.52 -1.37
C ARG A 56 -10.18 -7.33 -0.73
N TYR A 57 -9.19 -7.00 -1.56
CA TYR A 57 -7.81 -6.74 -1.16
C TYR A 57 -7.65 -5.41 -0.40
N GLU A 58 -8.36 -4.36 -0.80
CA GLU A 58 -8.30 -3.03 -0.16
C GLU A 58 -8.89 -3.07 1.25
N ARG A 59 -9.94 -3.87 1.49
CA ARG A 59 -10.46 -4.08 2.86
C ARG A 59 -9.47 -4.84 3.73
N GLN A 60 -8.83 -5.90 3.22
CA GLN A 60 -7.82 -6.65 3.99
C GLN A 60 -6.65 -5.75 4.40
N GLN A 61 -6.19 -4.85 3.52
CA GLN A 61 -5.18 -3.85 3.85
C GLN A 61 -5.69 -2.81 4.86
N ALA A 62 -6.91 -2.28 4.69
CA ALA A 62 -7.51 -1.32 5.61
C ALA A 62 -7.70 -1.91 7.03
N THR A 63 -8.04 -3.20 7.14
CA THR A 63 -8.16 -3.88 8.44
C THR A 63 -6.81 -4.22 9.07
N LYS A 64 -5.78 -4.52 8.26
CA LYS A 64 -4.41 -4.75 8.77
C LYS A 64 -3.75 -3.46 9.25
N GLN A 65 -3.96 -2.33 8.57
CA GLN A 65 -3.41 -1.04 8.99
C GLN A 65 -4.01 -0.50 10.30
N LYS A 66 -5.23 -0.91 10.66
CA LYS A 66 -5.90 -0.45 11.89
C LYS A 66 -5.61 -1.31 13.13
N ARG A 67 -4.90 -2.44 13.01
CA ARG A 67 -4.74 -3.39 14.11
C ARG A 67 -3.30 -3.91 14.23
N SER A 68 -2.40 -3.04 14.69
CA SER A 68 -1.21 -3.50 15.42
C SER A 68 -1.07 -2.67 16.70
N PRO A 69 -1.62 -3.15 17.84
CA PRO A 69 -1.52 -2.49 19.15
C PRO A 69 -0.11 -2.68 19.78
N GLY A 70 0.95 -2.47 18.99
CA GLY A 70 2.33 -2.72 19.41
C GLY A 70 3.39 -2.22 18.43
N SER A 71 3.02 -2.03 17.16
CA SER A 71 3.83 -1.25 16.22
C SER A 71 3.59 0.23 16.50
N THR A 72 4.41 0.82 17.38
CA THR A 72 4.48 2.28 17.46
C THR A 72 5.03 2.76 16.13
N ASP A 73 4.15 3.17 15.22
CA ASP A 73 4.55 3.79 13.96
C ASP A 73 5.60 4.87 14.26
N PRO A 74 6.81 4.76 13.69
CA PRO A 74 7.89 5.71 13.93
C PRO A 74 7.48 7.16 13.66
N ALA A 75 6.51 7.42 12.77
CA ALA A 75 6.01 8.76 12.54
C ALA A 75 5.15 9.28 13.70
N THR A 76 4.31 8.43 14.27
CA THR A 76 3.53 8.73 15.47
C THR A 76 4.42 8.96 16.69
N LEU A 77 5.50 8.17 16.85
CA LEU A 77 6.49 8.37 17.92
C LEU A 77 7.21 9.72 17.78
N ARG A 78 7.64 10.07 16.57
CA ARG A 78 8.27 11.37 16.29
C ARG A 78 7.35 12.53 16.64
N LYS A 79 6.08 12.49 16.22
CA LYS A 79 5.10 13.54 16.57
C LYS A 79 4.93 13.71 18.08
N ARG A 80 4.80 12.59 18.81
CA ARG A 80 4.65 12.61 20.27
C ARG A 80 5.89 13.17 20.96
N LEU A 81 7.08 12.78 20.53
CA LEU A 81 8.33 13.29 21.09
C LEU A 81 8.54 14.77 20.80
N THR A 82 8.23 15.24 19.58
CA THR A 82 8.28 16.68 19.24
C THR A 82 7.34 17.49 20.12
N ALA A 83 6.08 17.05 20.29
CA ALA A 83 5.13 17.73 21.16
C ALA A 83 5.58 17.77 22.65
N LEU A 84 6.27 16.72 23.11
CA LEU A 84 6.85 16.67 24.45
C LEU A 84 7.97 17.69 24.62
N VAL A 85 8.85 17.81 23.63
CA VAL A 85 9.94 18.79 23.61
C VAL A 85 9.39 20.21 23.61
N GLU A 86 8.43 20.52 22.74
CA GLU A 86 7.78 21.83 22.67
C GLU A 86 7.12 22.21 24.00
N ARG A 87 6.41 21.27 24.63
CA ARG A 87 5.81 21.48 25.96
C ARG A 87 6.87 21.77 27.01
N GLN A 88 7.99 21.04 27.01
CA GLN A 88 9.06 21.24 27.99
C GLN A 88 9.78 22.58 27.78
N ILE A 89 9.97 23.01 26.53
CA ILE A 89 10.52 24.34 26.22
C ILE A 89 9.58 25.43 26.78
N ALA A 90 8.28 25.34 26.50
CA ALA A 90 7.31 26.29 27.03
C ALA A 90 7.25 26.31 28.57
N GLU A 91 7.43 25.15 29.21
CA GLU A 91 7.47 25.03 30.68
C GLU A 91 8.75 25.64 31.29
N ILE A 92 9.87 25.59 30.57
CA ILE A 92 11.13 26.25 30.95
C ILE A 92 11.01 27.76 30.73
N GLU A 93 10.50 28.19 29.58
CA GLU A 93 10.29 29.60 29.26
C GLU A 93 9.34 30.29 30.24
N GLY A 94 8.24 29.62 30.63
CA GLY A 94 7.31 30.12 31.63
C GLY A 94 7.95 30.27 33.02
N ARG A 95 8.79 29.31 33.43
CA ARG A 95 9.52 29.39 34.72
C ARG A 95 10.62 30.45 34.70
N LEU A 96 11.29 30.62 33.56
CA LEU A 96 12.30 31.66 33.39
C LEU A 96 11.68 33.07 33.44
N ALA A 97 10.44 33.21 32.98
CA ALA A 97 9.66 34.45 33.09
C ALA A 97 9.22 34.76 34.54
N GLU A 98 9.13 33.75 35.41
CA GLU A 98 8.73 33.89 36.82
C GLU A 98 9.90 34.07 37.80
N ALA A 99 11.16 34.14 37.32
CA ALA A 99 12.35 33.91 38.12
C ALA A 99 12.44 34.65 39.48
N GLY A 100 12.45 33.83 40.54
CA GLY A 100 13.10 34.05 41.82
C GLY A 100 13.83 32.77 42.30
N GLU A 101 15.16 32.87 42.45
CA GLU A 101 16.12 31.98 43.15
C GLU A 101 16.83 30.79 42.46
N SER A 102 18.15 30.71 42.70
CA SER A 102 19.18 29.84 42.07
C SER A 102 19.04 28.32 42.23
N ARG A 103 18.01 27.79 42.91
CA ARG A 103 17.80 26.32 43.00
C ARG A 103 17.28 25.71 41.70
N ASP A 104 16.79 26.53 40.78
CA ASP A 104 16.25 26.06 39.50
C ASP A 104 17.33 25.75 38.45
N HIS A 105 18.54 26.33 38.55
CA HIS A 105 19.60 26.13 37.56
C HIS A 105 20.08 24.67 37.44
N GLU A 106 20.21 23.95 38.56
CA GLU A 106 20.59 22.51 38.56
C GLU A 106 19.48 21.65 37.93
N ARG A 107 18.21 22.01 38.18
CA ARG A 107 17.05 21.30 37.63
C ARG A 107 16.89 21.58 36.13
N ASP A 108 17.15 22.81 35.71
CA ASP A 108 17.12 23.23 34.32
C ASP A 108 18.25 22.59 33.53
N ALA A 109 19.46 22.52 34.09
CA ALA A 109 20.58 21.81 33.47
C ALA A 109 20.28 20.32 33.23
N ARG A 110 19.62 19.65 34.19
CA ARG A 110 19.18 18.26 34.02
C ARG A 110 18.09 18.11 32.98
N THR A 111 17.15 19.05 32.93
CA THR A 111 16.06 19.06 31.93
C THR A 111 16.62 19.26 30.53
N LEU A 112 17.55 20.21 30.36
CA LEU A 112 18.28 20.44 29.11
C LEU A 112 19.11 19.22 28.70
N SER A 113 19.81 18.56 29.63
CA SER A 113 20.55 17.34 29.34
C SER A 113 19.65 16.20 28.83
N ASN A 114 18.47 16.04 29.43
CA ASN A 114 17.48 15.07 28.96
C ASN A 114 16.89 15.44 27.59
N LEU A 115 16.64 16.72 27.33
CA LEU A 115 16.17 17.21 26.03
C LEU A 115 17.21 16.95 24.93
N THR A 116 18.48 17.27 25.18
CA THR A 116 19.58 16.99 24.23
C THR A 116 19.67 15.50 23.92
N ARG A 117 19.64 14.64 24.95
CA ARG A 117 19.66 13.18 24.75
C ARG A 117 18.44 12.68 23.97
N THR A 118 17.27 13.30 24.15
CA THR A 118 16.05 12.98 23.40
C THR A 118 16.16 13.42 21.94
N LEU A 119 16.72 14.60 21.68
CA LEU A 119 16.99 15.11 20.33
C LEU A 119 18.02 14.24 19.60
N ASP A 120 19.09 13.81 20.26
CA ASP A 120 20.08 12.89 19.70
C ASP A 120 19.42 11.57 19.28
N LYS A 121 18.55 11.00 20.13
CA LYS A 121 17.83 9.77 19.80
C LYS A 121 16.88 9.96 18.62
N LEU A 122 16.21 11.11 18.53
CA LEU A 122 15.37 11.45 17.37
C LEU A 122 16.18 11.55 16.07
N ILE A 123 17.38 12.14 16.11
CA ILE A 123 18.27 12.22 14.96
C ILE A 123 18.72 10.83 14.52
N GLU A 124 19.12 9.99 15.48
CA GLU A 124 19.52 8.60 15.22
C GLU A 124 18.39 7.81 14.54
N LEU A 125 17.17 7.89 15.06
CA LEU A 125 15.99 7.24 14.47
C LEU A 125 15.68 7.76 13.06
N LYS A 126 15.86 9.07 12.80
CA LYS A 126 15.69 9.63 11.45
C LYS A 126 16.75 9.09 10.47
N ARG A 127 18.00 8.99 10.91
CA ARG A 127 19.10 8.45 10.09
C ARG A 127 18.89 6.97 9.77
N ALA A 128 18.49 6.17 10.75
CA ALA A 128 18.18 4.76 10.56
C ALA A 128 17.05 4.56 9.53
N ALA A 129 15.95 5.32 9.67
CA ALA A 129 14.85 5.26 8.71
C ALA A 129 15.23 5.73 7.29
N ALA A 130 16.16 6.68 7.17
CA ALA A 130 16.68 7.11 5.87
C ALA A 130 17.55 6.02 5.22
N ALA A 131 18.39 5.35 6.01
CA ALA A 131 19.21 4.23 5.54
C ALA A 131 18.35 3.05 5.07
N GLU A 132 17.32 2.68 5.84
CA GLU A 132 16.38 1.62 5.47
C GLU A 132 15.66 1.92 4.14
N ARG A 133 15.23 3.16 3.93
CA ARG A 133 14.62 3.59 2.66
C ARG A 133 15.60 3.56 1.50
N ALA A 134 16.85 3.97 1.72
CA ALA A 134 17.88 3.93 0.70
C ALA A 134 18.18 2.48 0.28
N GLU A 135 18.25 1.57 1.25
CA GLU A 135 18.46 0.14 1.00
C GLU A 135 17.29 -0.50 0.24
N ALA A 136 16.06 -0.23 0.67
CA ALA A 136 14.87 -0.70 -0.03
C ALA A 136 14.81 -0.19 -1.48
N LYS A 137 15.27 1.04 -1.72
CA LYS A 137 15.37 1.61 -3.07
C LYS A 137 16.43 0.88 -3.91
N ARG A 138 17.62 0.61 -3.35
CA ARG A 138 18.68 -0.14 -4.04
C ARG A 138 18.23 -1.54 -4.44
N ILE A 139 17.64 -2.29 -3.53
CA ILE A 139 17.11 -3.64 -3.80
C ILE A 139 16.09 -3.60 -4.95
N ARG A 140 15.23 -2.57 -4.98
CA ARG A 140 14.24 -2.41 -6.06
C ARG A 140 14.89 -2.08 -7.41
N GLU A 141 15.91 -1.23 -7.41
CA GLU A 141 16.66 -0.87 -8.62
C GLU A 141 17.45 -2.06 -9.16
N GLU A 142 18.08 -2.86 -8.30
CA GLU A 142 18.79 -4.09 -8.68
C GLU A 142 17.83 -5.14 -9.27
N ALA A 143 16.67 -5.33 -8.64
CA ALA A 143 15.64 -6.23 -9.16
C ALA A 143 15.11 -5.78 -10.52
N SER A 144 14.82 -4.49 -10.67
CA SER A 144 14.33 -3.91 -11.94
C SER A 144 15.38 -3.91 -13.05
N GLY A 145 16.65 -3.68 -12.72
CA GLY A 145 17.74 -3.64 -13.69
C GLY A 145 18.02 -5.01 -14.30
N ASN A 146 17.98 -6.06 -13.48
CA ASN A 146 18.21 -7.44 -13.94
C ASN A 146 17.09 -7.93 -14.87
N ASP A 147 15.83 -7.65 -14.53
CA ASP A 147 14.69 -8.02 -15.38
C ASP A 147 14.68 -7.22 -16.69
N SER A 148 14.95 -5.92 -16.65
CA SER A 148 15.05 -5.10 -17.86
C SER A 148 16.16 -5.58 -18.80
N ALA A 149 17.35 -5.90 -18.27
CA ALA A 149 18.47 -6.39 -19.07
C ALA A 149 18.16 -7.73 -19.76
N LYS A 150 17.53 -8.67 -19.04
CA LYS A 150 17.09 -9.95 -19.61
C LYS A 150 16.04 -9.77 -20.71
N THR A 151 15.08 -8.87 -20.52
CA THR A 151 14.06 -8.59 -21.55
C THR A 151 14.66 -7.98 -22.81
N ASP A 152 15.66 -7.11 -22.67
CA ASP A 152 16.32 -6.48 -23.81
C ASP A 152 17.18 -7.48 -24.61
N ASP A 153 17.91 -8.37 -23.92
CA ASP A 153 18.66 -9.45 -24.59
C ASP A 153 17.76 -10.43 -25.33
N ALA A 154 16.58 -10.75 -24.78
CA ALA A 154 15.58 -11.58 -25.45
C ALA A 154 15.05 -10.91 -26.73
N LEU A 155 14.77 -9.60 -26.67
CA LEU A 155 14.37 -8.80 -27.83
C LEU A 155 15.46 -8.78 -28.92
N ARG A 156 16.73 -8.58 -28.55
CA ARG A 156 17.86 -8.63 -29.48
C ARG A 156 17.96 -9.98 -30.19
N HIS A 157 17.81 -11.08 -29.45
CA HIS A 157 17.85 -12.43 -30.01
C HIS A 157 16.69 -12.72 -30.97
N ASP A 158 15.49 -12.24 -30.65
CA ASP A 158 14.32 -12.38 -31.52
C ASP A 158 14.49 -11.56 -32.82
N LEU A 159 14.97 -10.32 -32.70
CA LEU A 159 15.27 -9.47 -33.86
C LEU A 159 16.34 -10.09 -34.76
N ALA A 160 17.43 -10.61 -34.19
CA ALA A 160 18.48 -11.28 -34.95
C ALA A 160 17.92 -12.47 -35.75
N ARG A 161 17.05 -13.28 -35.13
CA ARG A 161 16.38 -14.40 -35.82
C ARG A 161 15.48 -13.94 -36.96
N ARG A 162 14.69 -12.88 -36.75
CA ARG A 162 13.81 -12.33 -37.80
C ARG A 162 14.61 -11.77 -38.97
N LEU A 163 15.70 -11.04 -38.70
CA LEU A 163 16.58 -10.49 -39.73
C LEU A 163 17.27 -11.59 -40.53
N ALA A 164 17.78 -12.63 -39.87
CA ALA A 164 18.37 -13.78 -40.55
C ALA A 164 17.36 -14.48 -41.48
N ARG A 165 16.10 -14.62 -41.03
CA ARG A 165 15.02 -15.19 -41.86
C ARG A 165 14.72 -14.34 -43.10
N ILE A 166 14.69 -13.03 -42.96
CA ILE A 166 14.47 -12.10 -44.08
C ILE A 166 15.66 -12.15 -45.05
N ALA A 167 16.89 -12.12 -44.54
CA ALA A 167 18.09 -12.22 -45.37
C ALA A 167 18.13 -13.53 -46.18
N ALA A 168 17.78 -14.66 -45.55
CA ALA A 168 17.70 -15.94 -46.23
C ALA A 168 16.58 -15.98 -47.28
N ALA A 169 15.44 -15.31 -47.03
CA ALA A 169 14.33 -15.22 -47.98
C ALA A 169 14.61 -14.29 -49.17
N SER A 170 15.53 -13.33 -49.03
CA SER A 170 15.92 -12.39 -50.10
C SER A 170 17.08 -12.89 -50.98
N THR A 171 17.71 -14.02 -50.64
CA THR A 171 18.83 -14.59 -51.40
C THR A 171 18.41 -15.78 -52.29
N ASN A 172 17.12 -16.11 -52.32
CA ASN A 172 16.47 -17.02 -53.28
C ASN A 172 15.57 -16.20 -54.20
#